data_AF-A0A836VDS9-F1
#
_entry.id   AF-A0A836VDS9-F1
#
_cell.length_a   1.000
_cell.length_b   1.000
_cell.length_c   1.000
_cell.angle_alpha   90.00
_cell.angle_beta   90.00
_cell.angle_gamma   90.00
#
_symmetry.space_group_name_H-M   'P 1'
#
loop_
_entity.id
_entity.type
_entity.pdbx_description
1 polymer ?
#
loop_
_entity_poly.entity_id
_entity_poly.type
_entity_poly.pdbx_seq_one_letter_code
_entity_poly.pdbx_strand_id
1 'polypeptide(L)'
;MENPEARYEMSRCSLLAGLLLSPINTGAAHALGYGIEKVSHAMGKPVPHGTAVALVLPGVIRHNAPVAGDKYYYAGGVAGLELGGGSREAGVELVADWIDTFRRRYTPFGSLTSAGLGEEEIPRMVEIGMGVRRLLDPNPVELTPEDAAAIYRQVLQ
;
A
#
# COMPACT_ATOMS: atom_id res chain seq x y z
N MET A 1 -4.19 -24.67 3.72
CA MET A 1 -4.24 -24.13 2.34
C MET A 1 -5.26 -24.97 1.56
N GLU A 2 -6.55 -24.91 1.90
CA GLU A 2 -7.50 -26.03 1.65
C GLU A 2 -8.94 -25.61 1.27
N ASN A 3 -9.25 -24.34 1.03
CA ASN A 3 -10.63 -23.93 0.66
C ASN A 3 -10.73 -23.58 -0.84
N PRO A 4 -11.36 -24.44 -1.69
CA PRO A 4 -11.50 -24.21 -3.13
C PRO A 4 -12.33 -22.97 -3.47
N GLU A 5 -13.39 -22.70 -2.69
CA GLU A 5 -14.26 -21.55 -2.87
C GLU A 5 -13.49 -20.24 -2.64
N ALA A 6 -12.72 -20.17 -1.54
CA ALA A 6 -11.86 -19.02 -1.26
C ALA A 6 -10.83 -18.78 -2.38
N ARG A 7 -10.27 -19.84 -2.99
CA ARG A 7 -9.33 -19.69 -4.12
C ARG A 7 -10.03 -19.18 -5.38
N TYR A 8 -11.24 -19.66 -5.66
CA TYR A 8 -12.04 -19.20 -6.79
C TYR A 8 -12.37 -17.71 -6.63
N GLU A 9 -12.86 -17.30 -5.47
CA GLU A 9 -13.20 -15.91 -5.20
C GLU A 9 -11.97 -15.00 -5.21
N MET A 10 -10.83 -15.41 -4.64
CA MET A 10 -9.59 -14.64 -4.75
C MET A 10 -9.10 -14.49 -6.20
N SER A 11 -9.26 -15.52 -7.03
CA SER A 11 -8.92 -15.45 -8.46
C SER A 11 -9.84 -14.48 -9.20
N ARG A 12 -11.14 -14.49 -8.89
CA ARG A 12 -12.11 -13.53 -9.42
C ARG A 12 -11.78 -12.10 -9.01
N CYS A 13 -11.48 -11.86 -7.74
CA CYS A 13 -11.06 -10.56 -7.23
C CYS A 13 -9.83 -10.03 -7.98
N SER A 14 -8.81 -10.88 -8.15
CA SER A 14 -7.59 -10.53 -8.89
C SER A 14 -7.88 -10.17 -10.36
N LEU A 15 -8.71 -10.97 -11.05
CA LEU A 15 -9.11 -10.69 -12.43
C LEU A 15 -9.86 -9.37 -12.57
N LEU A 16 -10.86 -9.14 -11.71
CA LEU A 16 -11.67 -7.92 -11.75
C LEU A 16 -10.84 -6.67 -11.43
N ALA A 17 -9.93 -6.76 -10.45
CA ALA A 17 -8.98 -5.69 -10.16
C ALA A 17 -8.08 -5.39 -11.37
N GLY A 18 -7.54 -6.42 -12.04
CA GLY A 18 -6.73 -6.24 -13.26
C GLY A 18 -7.47 -5.56 -14.40
N LEU A 19 -8.73 -5.93 -14.64
CA LEU A 19 -9.58 -5.27 -15.64
C LEU A 19 -9.83 -3.79 -15.31
N LEU A 20 -10.03 -3.48 -14.03
CA LEU A 20 -10.20 -2.11 -13.53
C LEU A 20 -8.94 -1.27 -13.70
N LEU A 21 -7.77 -1.81 -13.37
CA LEU A 21 -6.50 -1.06 -13.37
C LEU A 21 -5.92 -0.83 -14.76
N SER A 22 -6.25 -1.68 -15.74
CA SER A 22 -5.73 -1.61 -17.11
C SER A 22 -5.86 -0.22 -17.77
N PRO A 23 -7.02 0.46 -17.72
CA PRO A 23 -7.17 1.79 -18.33
C PRO A 23 -6.75 2.99 -17.45
N ILE A 24 -6.74 2.84 -16.12
CA ILE A 24 -6.60 3.99 -15.18
C ILE A 24 -5.29 3.99 -14.39
N ASN A 25 -4.49 2.93 -14.51
CA ASN A 25 -3.25 2.76 -13.76
C ASN A 25 -3.50 2.64 -12.24
N THR A 26 -2.44 2.78 -11.42
CA THR A 26 -2.53 2.72 -9.95
C THR A 26 -2.24 4.07 -9.30
N GLY A 27 -1.31 4.15 -8.34
CA GLY A 27 -1.07 5.36 -7.54
C GLY A 27 0.20 5.26 -6.69
N ALA A 28 0.30 6.13 -5.69
CA ALA A 28 1.51 6.30 -4.88
C ALA A 28 2.01 5.01 -4.19
N ALA A 29 1.12 4.10 -3.77
CA ALA A 29 1.55 2.85 -3.12
C ALA A 29 2.40 1.97 -4.04
N HIS A 30 2.08 1.92 -5.34
CA HIS A 30 2.90 1.19 -6.32
C HIS A 30 4.20 1.94 -6.63
N ALA A 31 4.16 3.26 -6.72
CA ALA A 31 5.36 4.09 -6.92
C ALA A 31 6.38 3.87 -5.79
N LEU A 32 5.93 3.97 -4.53
CA LEU A 32 6.76 3.75 -3.36
C LEU A 32 7.19 2.29 -3.20
N GLY A 33 6.34 1.34 -3.61
CA GLY A 33 6.68 -0.09 -3.67
C GLY A 33 7.92 -0.34 -4.54
N TYR A 34 8.02 0.31 -5.70
CA TYR A 34 9.21 0.20 -6.56
C TYR A 34 10.50 0.70 -5.89
N GLY A 35 10.42 1.68 -4.98
CA GLY A 35 11.55 2.10 -4.15
C GLY A 35 12.09 0.94 -3.31
N ILE A 36 11.19 0.28 -2.57
CA ILE A 36 11.51 -0.89 -1.74
C ILE A 36 12.06 -2.03 -2.60
N GLU A 37 11.41 -2.37 -3.71
CA GLU A 37 11.82 -3.47 -4.58
C GLU A 37 13.22 -3.27 -5.14
N LYS A 38 13.52 -2.09 -5.70
CA LYS A 38 14.82 -1.83 -6.34
C LYS A 38 15.96 -1.78 -5.32
N VAL A 39 15.74 -1.16 -4.16
CA VAL A 39 16.78 -1.09 -3.13
C VAL A 39 17.02 -2.47 -2.52
N SER A 40 15.97 -3.19 -2.13
CA SER A 40 16.10 -4.54 -1.57
C SER A 40 16.70 -5.55 -2.55
N HIS A 41 16.37 -5.44 -3.84
CA HIS A 41 17.02 -6.23 -4.89
C HIS A 41 18.52 -5.93 -4.99
N ALA A 42 18.92 -4.65 -4.98
CA ALA A 42 20.33 -4.27 -5.02
C ALA A 42 21.12 -4.74 -3.78
N MET A 43 20.44 -4.98 -2.66
CA MET A 43 21.02 -5.52 -1.42
C MET A 43 21.03 -7.06 -1.38
N GLY A 44 20.57 -7.74 -2.44
CA GLY A 44 20.54 -9.21 -2.51
C GLY A 44 19.44 -9.87 -1.69
N LYS A 45 18.45 -9.12 -1.22
CA LYS A 45 17.28 -9.62 -0.46
C LYS A 45 15.98 -9.07 -1.06
N PRO A 46 15.59 -9.51 -2.27
CA PRO A 46 14.49 -8.91 -2.99
C PRO A 46 13.16 -9.06 -2.24
N VAL A 47 12.49 -7.95 -1.98
CA VAL A 47 11.12 -7.93 -1.47
C VAL A 47 10.15 -8.18 -2.64
N PRO A 48 9.22 -9.16 -2.53
CA PRO A 48 8.23 -9.39 -3.58
C PRO A 48 7.31 -8.17 -3.78
N HIS A 49 6.97 -7.85 -5.03
CA HIS A 49 6.17 -6.68 -5.42
C HIS A 49 4.93 -6.47 -4.54
N GLY A 50 4.08 -7.49 -4.39
CA GLY A 50 2.86 -7.39 -3.58
C GLY A 50 3.13 -7.06 -2.11
N THR A 51 4.26 -7.52 -1.55
CA THR A 51 4.66 -7.19 -0.17
C THR A 51 5.18 -5.76 -0.07
N ALA A 52 5.97 -5.30 -1.04
CA ALA A 52 6.47 -3.93 -1.10
C ALA A 52 5.32 -2.91 -1.19
N VAL A 53 4.34 -3.15 -2.06
CA VAL A 53 3.16 -2.29 -2.17
C VAL A 53 2.32 -2.35 -0.89
N ALA A 54 2.10 -3.54 -0.33
CA ALA A 54 1.33 -3.70 0.90
C ALA A 54 1.94 -2.95 2.09
N LEU A 55 3.28 -2.95 2.23
CA LEU A 55 3.99 -2.24 3.31
C LEU A 55 3.57 -0.76 3.40
N VAL A 56 3.55 -0.05 2.28
CA VAL A 56 3.30 1.40 2.26
C VAL A 56 1.83 1.78 2.06
N LEU A 57 0.97 0.82 1.69
CA LEU A 57 -0.43 1.08 1.38
C LEU A 57 -1.20 1.76 2.52
N PRO A 58 -1.07 1.37 3.81
CA PRO A 58 -1.75 2.08 4.90
C PRO A 58 -1.38 3.56 4.99
N GLY A 59 -0.09 3.89 4.87
CA GLY A 59 0.38 5.28 4.88
C GLY A 59 -0.14 6.08 3.69
N VAL A 60 -0.19 5.46 2.51
CA VAL A 60 -0.76 6.09 1.30
C VAL A 60 -2.27 6.31 1.41
N ILE A 61 -3.01 5.40 2.04
CA ILE A 61 -4.45 5.59 2.30
C ILE A 61 -4.68 6.82 3.16
N ARG A 62 -3.89 6.97 4.24
CA ARG A 62 -3.93 8.13 5.13
C ARG A 62 -3.57 9.42 4.40
N HIS A 63 -2.51 9.40 3.60
CA HIS A 63 -2.10 10.54 2.76
C HIS A 63 -3.21 10.97 1.80
N ASN A 64 -3.87 10.00 1.16
CA ASN A 64 -4.92 10.25 0.19
C ASN A 64 -6.28 10.59 0.82
N ALA A 65 -6.46 10.40 2.13
CA ALA A 65 -7.73 10.56 2.83
C ALA A 65 -8.41 11.93 2.63
N PRO A 66 -7.69 13.08 2.60
CA PRO A 66 -8.32 14.39 2.39
C PRO A 66 -9.18 14.46 1.13
N VAL A 67 -8.78 13.77 0.05
CA VAL A 67 -9.50 13.77 -1.24
C VAL A 67 -10.28 12.48 -1.47
N ALA A 68 -9.74 11.32 -1.08
CA ALA A 68 -10.27 10.01 -1.43
C ALA A 68 -10.93 9.24 -0.27
N GLY A 69 -11.00 9.81 0.93
CA GLY A 69 -11.52 9.12 2.12
C GLY A 69 -12.92 8.51 1.99
N ASP A 70 -13.85 9.10 1.23
CA ASP A 70 -15.18 8.53 1.03
C ASP A 70 -15.12 7.20 0.25
N LYS A 71 -14.19 7.12 -0.70
CA LYS A 71 -13.94 5.90 -1.47
C LYS A 71 -13.34 4.81 -0.59
N TYR A 72 -12.42 5.17 0.31
CA TYR A 72 -11.84 4.21 1.26
C TYR A 72 -12.86 3.75 2.29
N TYR A 73 -13.66 4.67 2.85
CA TYR A 73 -14.75 4.34 3.76
C TYR A 73 -15.75 3.38 3.09
N TYR A 74 -16.20 3.70 1.88
CA TYR A 74 -17.10 2.84 1.12
C TYR A 74 -16.49 1.46 0.85
N ALA A 75 -15.23 1.40 0.40
CA ALA A 75 -14.53 0.16 0.16
C ALA A 75 -14.37 -0.70 1.42
N GLY A 76 -14.10 -0.07 2.58
CA GLY A 76 -14.06 -0.74 3.88
C GLY A 76 -15.38 -1.40 4.24
N GLY A 77 -16.49 -0.69 4.06
CA GLY A 77 -17.83 -1.24 4.29
C GLY A 77 -18.15 -2.42 3.36
N VAL A 78 -17.80 -2.31 2.06
CA VAL A 78 -17.95 -3.42 1.10
C VAL A 78 -17.07 -4.63 1.46
N ALA A 79 -15.90 -4.39 2.06
CA ALA A 79 -15.01 -5.43 2.56
C ALA A 79 -15.52 -6.09 3.86
N GLY A 80 -16.67 -5.64 4.40
CA GLY A 80 -17.29 -6.19 5.60
C GLY A 80 -16.75 -5.60 6.91
N LEU A 81 -16.08 -4.44 6.87
CA LEU A 81 -15.66 -3.74 8.07
C LEU A 81 -16.85 -3.02 8.71
N GLU A 82 -17.04 -3.26 10.00
CA GLU A 82 -17.99 -2.54 10.84
C GLU A 82 -17.44 -1.14 11.17
N LEU A 83 -17.68 -0.17 10.29
CA LEU A 83 -17.16 1.20 10.45
C LEU A 83 -17.94 2.06 11.48
N GLY A 84 -18.97 1.46 12.11
CA GLY A 84 -19.60 1.97 13.34
C GLY A 84 -20.35 3.30 13.23
N GLY A 85 -20.57 3.84 12.03
CA GLY A 85 -21.21 5.14 11.83
C GLY A 85 -20.42 6.33 12.43
N GLY A 86 -19.13 6.13 12.69
CA GLY A 86 -18.21 7.19 13.14
C GLY A 86 -17.94 8.24 12.05
N SER A 87 -17.06 9.19 12.35
CA SER A 87 -16.65 10.15 11.31
C SER A 87 -15.95 9.43 10.16
N ARG A 88 -15.97 10.06 8.99
CA ARG A 88 -15.28 9.57 7.79
C ARG A 88 -13.81 9.26 8.07
N GLU A 89 -13.15 10.14 8.81
CA GLU A 89 -11.74 10.02 9.19
C GLU A 89 -11.52 8.76 10.04
N ALA A 90 -12.38 8.52 11.03
CA ALA A 90 -12.32 7.32 11.85
C ALA A 90 -12.49 6.04 11.01
N GLY A 91 -13.41 6.05 10.04
CA GLY A 91 -13.59 4.90 9.15
C GLY A 91 -12.39 4.66 8.22
N VAL A 92 -11.75 5.72 7.72
CA VAL A 92 -10.52 5.59 6.90
C VAL A 92 -9.37 5.02 7.74
N GLU A 93 -9.22 5.46 8.98
CA GLU A 93 -8.22 4.91 9.90
C GLU A 93 -8.45 3.42 10.17
N LEU A 94 -9.70 3.01 10.42
CA LEU A 94 -10.04 1.59 10.57
C LEU A 94 -9.68 0.76 9.33
N VAL A 95 -9.88 1.30 8.13
CA VAL A 95 -9.49 0.63 6.87
C VAL A 95 -7.96 0.49 6.78
N ALA A 96 -7.22 1.57 7.07
CA ALA A 96 -5.76 1.55 7.02
C ALA A 96 -5.18 0.56 8.04
N ASP A 97 -5.72 0.52 9.25
CA ASP A 97 -5.30 -0.41 10.31
C ASP A 97 -5.67 -1.86 10.00
N TRP A 98 -6.84 -2.08 9.42
CA TRP A 98 -7.23 -3.42 8.96
C TRP A 98 -6.26 -3.94 7.89
N ILE A 99 -5.88 -3.10 6.92
CA ILE A 99 -4.88 -3.45 5.90
C ILE A 99 -3.51 -3.70 6.54
N ASP A 100 -3.07 -2.86 7.49
CA ASP A 100 -1.79 -3.04 8.17
C ASP A 100 -1.74 -4.37 8.95
N THR A 101 -2.83 -4.68 9.67
CA THR A 101 -2.98 -5.94 10.39
C THR A 101 -2.94 -7.14 9.43
N PHE A 102 -3.69 -7.05 8.33
CA PHE A 102 -3.78 -8.12 7.35
C PHE A 102 -2.43 -8.38 6.67
N ARG A 103 -1.72 -7.32 6.23
CA ARG A 103 -0.40 -7.49 5.60
C ARG A 103 0.61 -8.10 6.57
N ARG A 104 0.64 -7.68 7.85
CA ARG A 104 1.60 -8.18 8.85
C ARG A 104 1.40 -9.67 9.11
N ARG A 105 0.16 -10.16 8.95
CA ARG A 105 -0.20 -11.57 9.11
C ARG A 105 0.11 -12.44 7.89
N TYR A 106 -0.08 -11.92 6.68
CA TYR A 106 -0.10 -12.73 5.46
C TYR A 106 1.03 -12.44 4.45
N THR A 107 1.92 -11.50 4.76
CA THR A 107 3.12 -11.22 3.96
C THR A 107 4.40 -11.59 4.70
N PRO A 108 5.50 -11.91 4.01
CA PRO A 108 6.75 -12.32 4.65
C PRO A 108 7.46 -11.22 5.45
N PHE A 109 7.09 -9.95 5.24
CA PHE A 109 7.74 -8.80 5.88
C PHE A 109 6.73 -7.90 6.59
N GLY A 110 6.77 -7.90 7.93
CA GLY A 110 5.94 -7.06 8.78
C GLY A 110 6.36 -5.59 8.80
N SER A 111 7.60 -5.29 8.40
CA SER A 111 8.20 -3.95 8.36
C SER A 111 9.42 -3.89 7.45
N LEU A 112 9.92 -2.68 7.17
CA LEU A 112 11.16 -2.48 6.42
C LEU A 112 12.35 -3.15 7.12
N THR A 113 12.45 -3.05 8.45
CA THR A 113 13.51 -3.72 9.21
C THR A 113 13.47 -5.24 9.01
N SER A 114 12.28 -5.86 9.02
CA SER A 114 12.15 -7.30 8.75
C SER A 114 12.54 -7.67 7.31
N ALA A 115 12.47 -6.73 6.36
CA ALA A 115 12.95 -6.86 4.99
C ALA A 115 14.45 -6.55 4.83
N GLY A 116 15.15 -6.18 5.91
CA GLY A 116 16.56 -5.80 5.88
C GLY A 116 16.83 -4.39 5.35
N LEU A 117 15.83 -3.50 5.41
CA LEU A 117 15.91 -2.09 5.03
C LEU A 117 15.84 -1.23 6.29
N GLY A 118 16.74 -0.25 6.41
CA GLY A 118 16.81 0.71 7.51
C GLY A 118 16.53 2.15 7.08
N GLU A 119 16.72 3.08 8.02
CA GLU A 119 16.55 4.52 7.80
C GLU A 119 17.50 5.05 6.71
N GLU A 120 18.68 4.45 6.60
CA GLU A 120 19.73 4.79 5.63
C GLU A 120 19.36 4.46 4.17
N GLU A 121 18.44 3.52 3.95
CA GLU A 121 17.92 3.23 2.61
C GLU A 121 16.78 4.15 2.17
N ILE A 122 16.10 4.85 3.11
CA ILE A 122 14.93 5.67 2.82
C ILE A 122 15.21 6.73 1.74
N PRO A 123 16.30 7.52 1.79
CA PRO A 123 16.58 8.52 0.76
C PRO A 123 16.60 7.94 -0.67
N ARG A 124 17.21 6.75 -0.83
CA ARG A 124 17.28 6.07 -2.13
C ARG A 124 15.93 5.51 -2.55
N MET A 125 15.15 4.97 -1.61
CA MET A 125 13.78 4.52 -1.90
C MET A 125 12.88 5.69 -2.34
N VAL A 126 13.00 6.84 -1.68
CA VAL A 126 12.28 8.07 -2.03
C VAL A 126 12.68 8.55 -3.42
N GLU A 127 13.98 8.66 -3.73
CA GLU A 127 14.46 9.05 -5.07
C GLU A 127 13.83 8.18 -6.17
N ILE A 128 13.86 6.86 -5.98
CA ILE A 128 13.30 5.91 -6.93
C ILE A 128 11.79 6.06 -7.05
N GLY A 129 11.07 6.09 -5.92
CA GLY A 129 9.61 6.16 -5.90
C GLY A 129 9.08 7.47 -6.49
N MET A 130 9.71 8.59 -6.15
CA MET A 130 9.38 9.93 -6.67
C MET A 130 9.65 10.08 -8.17
N GLY A 131 10.56 9.27 -8.72
CA GLY A 131 10.80 9.17 -10.16
C GLY A 131 9.68 8.48 -10.95
N VAL A 132 8.73 7.79 -10.30
CA VAL A 132 7.67 7.03 -10.97
C VAL A 132 6.46 7.93 -11.29
N ARG A 133 6.70 9.00 -12.06
CA ARG A 133 5.70 10.03 -12.39
C ARG A 133 4.41 9.48 -13.00
N ARG A 134 4.51 8.47 -13.86
CA ARG A 134 3.36 7.73 -14.42
C ARG A 134 2.32 7.28 -13.37
N LEU A 135 2.76 6.99 -12.13
CA LEU A 135 1.90 6.57 -11.02
C LEU A 135 1.58 7.70 -10.05
N LEU A 136 2.48 8.66 -9.89
CA LEU A 136 2.31 9.78 -8.98
C LEU A 136 1.44 10.91 -9.56
N ASP A 137 1.57 11.21 -10.85
CA ASP A 137 0.78 12.23 -11.54
C ASP A 137 -0.74 11.99 -11.43
N PRO A 138 -1.27 10.76 -11.56
CA PRO A 138 -2.70 10.49 -11.35
C PRO A 138 -3.08 10.23 -9.87
N ASN A 139 -2.14 10.26 -8.91
CA ASN A 139 -2.47 10.03 -7.51
C ASN A 139 -3.36 11.19 -6.99
N PRO A 140 -4.46 10.93 -6.25
CA PRO A 140 -5.47 11.95 -5.94
C PRO A 140 -4.98 13.09 -5.04
N VAL A 141 -3.89 12.87 -4.30
CA VAL A 141 -3.22 13.89 -3.49
C VAL A 141 -1.75 13.92 -3.92
N GLU A 142 -1.21 15.10 -4.20
CA GLU A 142 0.21 15.22 -4.52
C GLU A 142 1.05 14.65 -3.37
N LEU A 143 2.09 13.87 -3.71
CA LEU A 143 3.02 13.29 -2.74
C LEU A 143 4.34 14.06 -2.85
N THR A 144 4.82 14.64 -1.76
CA THR A 144 6.16 15.23 -1.69
C THR A 144 7.21 14.16 -1.31
N PRO A 145 8.51 14.41 -1.56
CA PRO A 145 9.58 13.54 -1.05
C PRO A 145 9.53 13.36 0.48
N GLU A 146 9.12 14.41 1.21
CA GLU A 146 8.96 14.39 2.65
C GLU A 146 7.80 13.48 3.08
N ASP A 147 6.66 13.53 2.38
CA ASP A 147 5.53 12.62 2.61
C ASP A 147 5.93 11.17 2.34
N ALA A 148 6.64 10.92 1.24
CA ALA A 148 7.14 9.60 0.89
C ALA A 148 8.06 9.04 1.98
N ALA A 149 9.00 9.86 2.47
CA ALA A 149 9.89 9.49 3.57
C ALA A 149 9.11 9.20 4.86
N ALA A 150 8.11 10.01 5.19
CA ALA A 150 7.25 9.79 6.34
C ALA A 150 6.48 8.47 6.25
N ILE A 151 5.94 8.14 5.07
CA ILE A 151 5.25 6.86 4.83
C ILE A 151 6.19 5.67 5.01
N TYR A 152 7.44 5.74 4.51
CA TYR A 152 8.41 4.67 4.76
C TYR A 152 8.72 4.51 6.25
N ARG A 153 8.90 5.63 6.98
CA ARG A 153 9.18 5.60 8.42
C ARG A 153 8.06 4.98 9.25
N GLN A 154 6.80 5.18 8.85
CA GLN A 154 5.64 4.57 9.53
C GLN A 154 5.71 3.04 9.56
N VAL A 155 6.41 2.42 8.60
CA VAL A 155 6.57 0.97 8.51
C VAL A 155 8.01 0.51 8.70
N LEU A 156 8.84 1.33 9.33
CA LEU A 156 10.23 0.98 9.62
C LEU A 156 10.33 -0.21 10.59
N GLN A 157 9.45 -0.29 11.59
CA GLN A 157 9.42 -1.33 12.63
C GLN A 157 8.12 -2.16 12.64
#